data_AF-A0AAU3FBD4-F1
#
_entry.id   AF-A0AAU3FBD4-F1
#
_cell.length_a   1.000
_cell.length_b   1.000
_cell.length_c   1.000
_cell.angle_alpha   90.00
_cell.angle_beta   90.00
_cell.angle_gamma   90.00
#
_symmetry.space_group_name_H-M   'P 1'
#
loop_
_entity.id
_entity.type
_entity.pdbx_description
1 polymer ?
#
loop_
_entity_poly.entity_id
_entity_poly.type
_entity_poly.pdbx_seq_one_letter_code
_entity_poly.pdbx_strand_id
1 'polypeptide(L)' 'MSDSGSHVRQLRQEAEGLKEQAERATDPQERQQLQDKARRLLAQSEQESAMAAGDIYPQE' A
#
# COMPACT_ATOMS: atom_id res chain seq x y z
N MET A 1 -17.49 12.82 -1.22
CA MET A 1 -16.92 11.54 -1.65
C MET A 1 -15.53 11.46 -1.05
N SER A 2 -15.30 10.60 -0.07
CA SER A 2 -14.02 10.56 0.65
C SER A 2 -12.91 10.03 -0.27
N ASP A 3 -12.05 10.93 -0.74
CA ASP A 3 -10.94 10.68 -1.68
C ASP A 3 -9.92 9.65 -1.14
N SER A 4 -9.90 9.45 0.17
CA SER A 4 -9.01 8.52 0.88
C SER A 4 -9.21 7.05 0.46
N GLY A 5 -10.44 6.65 0.10
CA GLY A 5 -10.69 5.26 -0.33
C GLY A 5 -10.15 4.94 -1.72
N SER A 6 -10.04 5.94 -2.59
CA SER A 6 -9.43 5.82 -3.93
C SER A 6 -7.91 5.69 -3.81
N HIS A 7 -7.29 6.51 -2.96
CA HIS A 7 -5.84 6.53 -2.80
C HIS A 7 -5.31 5.24 -2.15
N VAL A 8 -5.95 4.75 -1.09
CA VAL A 8 -5.59 3.48 -0.42
C VAL A 8 -5.66 2.29 -1.39
N ARG A 9 -6.65 2.27 -2.30
CA ARG A 9 -6.76 1.22 -3.32
C ARG A 9 -5.63 1.29 -4.35
N GLN A 10 -5.26 2.49 -4.76
CA GLN A 10 -4.14 2.70 -5.68
C GLN A 10 -2.82 2.24 -5.08
N LEU A 11 -2.54 2.59 -3.81
CA LEU A 11 -1.34 2.14 -3.10
C LEU A 11 -1.27 0.61 -2.97
N ARG A 12 -2.40 -0.06 -2.72
CA ARG A 12 -2.47 -1.52 -2.69
C ARG A 12 -2.20 -2.15 -4.05
N GLN A 13 -2.79 -1.62 -5.12
CA GLN A 13 -2.55 -2.11 -6.48
C GLN A 13 -1.08 -1.94 -6.90
N GLU A 14 -0.46 -0.81 -6.57
CA GLU A 14 0.96 -0.60 -6.86
C GLU A 14 1.85 -1.57 -6.07
N ALA A 15 1.51 -1.84 -4.80
CA ALA A 15 2.21 -2.83 -4.00
C ALA A 15 2.09 -4.25 -4.56
N GLU A 16 0.92 -4.64 -5.07
CA GLU A 16 0.72 -5.92 -5.76
C GLU A 16 1.56 -6.02 -7.03
N GLY A 17 1.58 -4.96 -7.85
CA GLY A 17 2.41 -4.90 -9.06
C GLY A 17 3.91 -5.01 -8.77
N LEU A 18 4.38 -4.47 -7.63
CA LEU A 18 5.77 -4.62 -7.19
C LEU A 18 6.08 -6.04 -6.70
N LYS A 19 5.12 -6.71 -6.05
CA LYS A 19 5.28 -8.12 -5.64
C LYS A 19 5.39 -9.04 -6.86
N GLU A 20 4.53 -8.87 -7.86
CA GLU A 20 4.61 -9.65 -9.11
C GLU A 20 5.94 -9.42 -9.85
N GLN A 21 6.43 -8.18 -9.86
CA GLN A 21 7.75 -7.88 -10.40
C GLN A 21 8.86 -8.56 -9.60
N ALA A 22 8.77 -8.55 -8.27
CA ALA A 22 9.74 -9.22 -7.41
C ALA A 22 9.78 -10.74 -7.65
N GLU A 23 8.62 -11.37 -7.87
CA GLU A 23 8.51 -12.80 -8.20
C GLU A 23 9.19 -13.13 -9.54
N ARG A 24 9.12 -12.21 -10.50
CA ARG A 24 9.77 -12.35 -11.82
C ARG A 24 11.24 -11.92 -11.82
N ALA A 25 11.69 -11.18 -10.81
CA ALA A 25 13.05 -10.68 -10.70
C ALA A 25 14.04 -11.83 -10.45
N THR A 26 15.03 -11.93 -11.33
CA THR A 26 16.10 -12.93 -11.25
C THR A 26 17.23 -12.49 -10.31
N ASP A 27 17.44 -11.18 -10.18
CA ASP A 27 18.39 -10.60 -9.22
C ASP A 27 17.80 -10.64 -7.79
N PRO A 28 18.47 -11.31 -6.83
CA PRO A 28 18.02 -11.34 -5.44
C PRO A 28 17.98 -9.94 -4.80
N GLN A 29 18.88 -9.03 -5.18
CA GLN A 29 18.90 -7.66 -4.66
C GLN A 29 17.70 -6.87 -5.19
N GLU A 30 17.42 -6.96 -6.49
CA GLU A 30 16.26 -6.33 -7.11
C GLU A 30 14.94 -6.86 -6.53
N ARG A 31 14.83 -8.19 -6.38
CA ARG A 31 13.69 -8.83 -5.73
C ARG A 31 13.46 -8.27 -4.33
N GLN A 32 14.51 -8.13 -3.54
CA GLN A 32 14.40 -7.64 -2.17
C GLN A 32 13.99 -6.16 -2.14
N GLN A 33 14.54 -5.33 -3.02
CA GLN A 33 14.14 -3.92 -3.15
C GLN A 33 12.66 -3.77 -3.54
N LEU A 34 12.19 -4.59 -4.49
CA LEU A 34 10.79 -4.59 -4.92
C LEU A 34 9.85 -5.04 -3.80
N GLN A 35 10.22 -6.10 -3.06
CA GLN A 35 9.46 -6.54 -1.89
C GLN A 35 9.41 -5.49 -0.77
N ASP A 36 10.53 -4.83 -0.49
CA ASP A 36 10.59 -3.78 0.52
C ASP A 36 9.74 -2.57 0.12
N LYS A 37 9.76 -2.19 -1.16
CA LYS A 37 8.91 -1.11 -1.68
C LYS A 37 7.42 -1.48 -1.58
N ALA A 38 7.05 -2.70 -1.94
CA ALA A 38 5.68 -3.20 -1.80
C ALA A 38 5.20 -3.16 -0.33
N ARG A 39 6.04 -3.58 0.61
CA ARG A 39 5.73 -3.55 2.05
C ARG A 39 5.49 -2.12 2.54
N ARG A 40 6.32 -1.16 2.12
CA ARG A 40 6.14 0.25 2.48
C ARG A 40 4.83 0.83 1.95
N LEU A 41 4.45 0.52 0.71
CA LEU A 41 3.19 0.99 0.13
C LEU A 41 1.96 0.41 0.85
N LEU A 42 2.00 -0.87 1.25
CA LEU A 42 0.93 -1.48 2.04
C LEU A 42 0.79 -0.80 3.41
N ALA A 43 1.91 -0.59 4.11
CA ALA A 43 1.92 0.08 5.41
C ALA A 43 1.37 1.51 5.33
N GLN A 44 1.74 2.27 4.28
CA GLN A 44 1.17 3.59 4.02
C GLN A 44 -0.33 3.53 3.74
N SER A 45 -0.79 2.54 2.95
CA SER A 45 -2.22 2.35 2.69
C SER A 45 -3.01 2.04 3.96
N GLU A 46 -2.44 1.27 4.89
CA GLU A 46 -3.06 0.93 6.17
C GLU A 46 -3.12 2.15 7.09
N GLN A 47 -2.03 2.93 7.14
CA GLN A 47 -1.97 4.16 7.91
C GLN A 47 -3.00 5.19 7.42
N GLU A 48 -3.09 5.40 6.11
CA GLU A 48 -4.07 6.31 5.51
C GLU A 48 -5.50 5.80 5.67
N SER A 49 -5.72 4.49 5.54
CA SER A 49 -7.02 3.88 5.79
C SER A 49 -7.43 4.02 7.25
N ALA A 50 -6.49 3.92 8.20
CA ALA A 50 -6.75 4.08 9.63
C ALA A 50 -7.03 5.54 9.99
N MET A 51 -6.30 6.50 9.41
CA MET A 51 -6.62 7.93 9.58
C MET A 51 -7.98 8.28 8.97
N ALA A 52 -8.28 7.77 7.77
CA ALA A 52 -9.56 7.98 7.11
C ALA A 52 -10.74 7.34 7.85
N ALA A 53 -10.51 6.23 8.56
CA ALA A 53 -11.52 5.56 9.40
C ALA A 53 -11.64 6.21 10.79
N GLY A 54 -10.56 6.74 11.34
CA GLY A 54 -10.53 7.42 12.64
C GLY A 54 -11.35 8.70 12.67
N ASP A 55 -11.47 9.39 11.54
CA ASP A 55 -12.32 10.57 11.36
C ASP A 55 -13.82 10.24 11.17
N ILE A 56 -14.20 8.96 11.15
CA ILE A 56 -15.60 8.48 11.03
C ILE A 56 -16.14 7.97 12.37
N TYR A 57 -15.62 8.47 13.49
CA TYR A 57 -16.33 8.41 14.77
C TYR A 57 -16.71 9.84 15.16
N PRO A 58 -17.96 10.28 14.91
CA PRO A 58 -18.48 11.44 15.60
C PRO A 58 -18.49 11.10 17.09
N GLN A 59 -17.73 11.85 17.89
CA GLN A 59 -17.90 11.83 19.33
C GLN A 59 -19.28 12.42 19.61
N GLU A 60 -20.24 11.56 19.98
CA GLU A 60 -21.52 12.00 20.57
C GLU A 60 -21.30 12.62 21.96
#